data_AF-A0A5C8VGQ0-F1
#
_entry.id   AF-A0A5C8VGQ0-F1
#
_cell.length_a   1.000
_cell.length_b   1.000
_cell.length_c   1.000
_cell.angle_alpha   90.00
_cell.angle_beta   90.00
_cell.angle_gamma   90.00
#
_symmetry.space_group_name_H-M   'P 1'
#
loop_
_entity.id
_entity.type
_entity.pdbx_description
1 polymer ?
#
loop_
_entity_poly.entity_id
_entity_poly.type
_entity_poly.pdbx_seq_one_letter_code
_entity_poly.pdbx_strand_id
1 'polypeptide(L)'
;MIRRDPAYWQRLRKDRPSNVAAGLALVAGLAATVSVIGCLVPGPHGAARAQPLYWLSMLPLVWWANSLVRFEPRAVPCWCSTLALDCFGAGAGLAAALWRAEDWSLPALGFAVTLASAGASLVVHRDSLVAREGPAR
;
A
#
# COMPACT_ATOMS: atom_id res chain seq x y z
N MET A 1 -22.81 -3.28 -9.07
CA MET A 1 -22.96 -2.20 -10.09
C MET A 1 -22.05 -1.05 -9.67
N ILE A 2 -21.25 -0.49 -10.59
CA ILE A 2 -20.37 0.64 -10.28
C ILE A 2 -21.17 1.94 -10.42
N ARG A 3 -21.22 2.76 -9.36
CA ARG A 3 -21.87 4.07 -9.40
C ARG A 3 -21.15 5.00 -10.38
N ARG A 4 -21.84 5.45 -11.44
CA ARG A 4 -21.28 6.30 -12.52
C ARG A 4 -21.53 7.80 -12.34
N ASP A 5 -22.06 8.23 -11.20
CA ASP A 5 -22.40 9.63 -10.95
C ASP A 5 -21.11 10.50 -10.84
N PRO A 6 -20.86 11.42 -11.77
CA PRO A 6 -19.65 12.25 -11.77
C PRO A 6 -19.60 13.22 -10.58
N ALA A 7 -20.75 13.65 -10.05
CA ALA A 7 -20.81 14.56 -8.90
C ALA A 7 -20.38 13.86 -7.61
N TYR A 8 -20.74 12.57 -7.46
CA TYR A 8 -20.27 11.72 -6.37
C TYR A 8 -18.74 11.59 -6.37
N TRP A 9 -18.15 11.26 -7.53
CA TRP A 9 -16.69 11.12 -7.64
C TRP A 9 -15.92 12.42 -7.40
N GLN A 10 -16.48 13.58 -7.77
CA GLN A 10 -15.90 14.87 -7.44
C GLN A 10 -15.94 15.19 -5.95
N ARG A 11 -17.03 14.83 -5.25
CA ARG A 11 -17.12 14.99 -3.79
C ARG A 11 -16.11 14.11 -3.08
N LEU A 12 -15.97 12.86 -3.52
CA LEU A 12 -15.00 11.90 -2.98
C LEU A 12 -13.55 12.42 -3.09
N ARG A 13 -13.18 13.02 -4.23
CA ARG A 13 -11.84 13.60 -4.42
C ARG A 13 -11.57 14.81 -3.53
N LYS A 14 -12.60 15.52 -3.08
CA LYS A 14 -12.47 16.66 -2.16
C LYS A 14 -12.49 16.23 -0.69
N ASP A 15 -12.82 14.97 -0.41
CA ASP A 15 -12.90 14.45 0.95
C ASP A 15 -11.51 14.28 1.56
N ARG A 16 -11.20 15.11 2.56
CA ARG A 16 -9.93 15.03 3.30
C ARG A 16 -9.67 13.64 3.90
N PRO A 17 -10.60 13.00 4.65
CA PRO A 17 -10.32 11.70 5.25
C PRO A 17 -10.05 10.63 4.19
N SER A 18 -10.78 10.61 3.07
CA SER A 18 -10.50 9.69 1.96
C SER A 18 -9.09 9.85 1.38
N ASN A 19 -8.66 11.10 1.16
CA ASN A 19 -7.31 11.40 0.64
C ASN A 19 -6.21 11.06 1.65
N VAL A 20 -6.43 11.33 2.94
CA VAL A 20 -5.48 10.99 4.02
C VAL A 20 -5.34 9.48 4.15
N ALA A 21 -6.45 8.75 4.14
CA ALA A 21 -6.44 7.30 4.14
C ALA A 21 -5.66 6.76 2.93
N ALA A 22 -5.89 7.32 1.73
CA ALA A 22 -5.18 6.95 0.50
C ALA A 22 -3.67 7.20 0.62
N GLY A 23 -3.27 8.36 1.13
CA GLY A 23 -1.87 8.70 1.34
C GLY A 23 -1.19 7.73 2.31
N LEU A 24 -1.85 7.40 3.43
CA LEU A 24 -1.33 6.42 4.39
C LEU A 24 -1.22 5.03 3.78
N ALA A 25 -2.16 4.64 2.93
CA ALA A 25 -2.12 3.37 2.22
C ALA A 25 -0.96 3.30 1.22
N LEU A 26 -0.66 4.41 0.53
CA LEU A 26 0.52 4.53 -0.33
C LEU A 26 1.82 4.40 0.44
N VAL A 27 1.92 5.02 1.62
CA VAL A 27 3.10 4.89 2.49
C VAL A 27 3.29 3.45 2.94
N ALA A 28 2.21 2.77 3.33
CA ALA A 28 2.23 1.36 3.74
C ALA A 28 2.76 0.45 2.61
N GLY A 29 2.19 0.61 1.41
CA GLY A 29 2.59 -0.17 0.25
C GLY A 29 4.03 0.10 -0.21
N LEU A 30 4.48 1.36 -0.15
CA LEU A 30 5.88 1.70 -0.44
C LEU A 30 6.84 1.04 0.55
N ALA A 31 6.55 1.14 1.86
CA ALA A 31 7.39 0.54 2.90
C ALA A 31 7.42 -1.00 2.78
N ALA A 32 6.28 -1.63 2.48
CA ALA A 32 6.20 -3.07 2.27
C ALA A 32 6.98 -3.51 1.03
N THR A 33 6.83 -2.78 -0.08
CA THR A 33 7.52 -3.07 -1.34
C THR A 33 9.03 -2.92 -1.18
N VAL A 34 9.51 -1.89 -0.49
CA VAL A 34 10.95 -1.73 -0.17
C VAL A 34 11.46 -2.90 0.67
N SER A 35 10.68 -3.36 1.66
CA SER A 35 11.04 -4.49 2.51
C SER A 35 11.13 -5.81 1.73
N VAL A 36 10.18 -6.06 0.82
CA VAL A 36 10.17 -7.24 -0.05
C VAL A 36 11.33 -7.21 -1.05
N ILE A 37 11.58 -6.07 -1.68
CA ILE A 37 12.69 -5.88 -2.62
C ILE A 37 14.03 -6.10 -1.92
N GLY A 38 14.21 -5.55 -0.71
CA GLY A 38 15.42 -5.77 0.08
C GLY A 38 15.71 -7.24 0.39
N CYS A 39 14.67 -8.08 0.46
CA CYS A 39 14.82 -9.51 0.71
C CYS A 39 15.05 -10.36 -0.55
N LEU A 40 14.52 -9.91 -1.69
CA LEU A 40 14.61 -10.59 -2.99
C LEU A 40 15.87 -10.22 -3.77
N VAL A 41 16.36 -9.00 -3.59
CA VAL A 41 17.46 -8.44 -4.38
C VAL A 41 18.63 -8.10 -3.44
N PRO A 42 19.67 -8.94 -3.39
CA PRO A 42 20.85 -8.64 -2.59
C PRO A 42 21.63 -7.45 -3.17
N GLY A 43 22.07 -6.55 -2.29
CA GLY A 43 22.90 -5.39 -2.63
C GLY A 43 22.23 -4.03 -2.34
N PRO A 44 22.99 -2.92 -2.45
CA PRO A 44 22.48 -1.58 -2.18
C PRO A 44 21.30 -1.23 -3.11
N HIS A 45 20.26 -0.57 -2.59
CA HIS A 45 19.03 -0.26 -3.34
C HIS A 45 19.26 0.44 -4.70
N GLY A 46 20.35 1.18 -4.87
CA GLY A 46 20.74 1.77 -6.16
C GLY A 46 21.01 0.72 -7.25
N ALA A 47 21.64 -0.41 -6.88
CA ALA A 47 21.89 -1.53 -7.78
C ALA A 47 20.64 -2.39 -8.02
N ALA A 48 19.71 -2.43 -7.06
CA ALA A 48 18.45 -3.17 -7.20
C ALA A 48 17.59 -2.66 -8.37
N ARG A 49 17.65 -1.36 -8.69
CA ARG A 49 16.92 -0.76 -9.84
C ARG A 49 17.36 -1.32 -11.20
N ALA A 50 18.56 -1.88 -11.29
CA ALA A 50 19.04 -2.53 -12.51
C ALA A 50 18.41 -3.92 -12.72
N GLN A 51 17.78 -4.49 -11.71
CA GLN A 51 17.20 -5.83 -11.79
C GLN A 51 15.75 -5.79 -12.30
N PRO A 52 15.36 -6.63 -13.28
CA PRO A 52 13.98 -6.66 -13.79
C PRO A 52 12.94 -6.99 -12.71
N LEU A 53 13.34 -7.80 -11.71
CA LEU A 53 12.49 -8.19 -10.57
C LEU A 53 12.05 -6.98 -9.72
N TYR A 54 12.90 -5.97 -9.59
CA TYR A 54 12.56 -4.72 -8.93
C TYR A 54 11.33 -4.06 -9.59
N TRP A 55 11.36 -3.94 -10.92
CA TRP A 55 10.28 -3.32 -11.67
C TRP A 55 9.01 -4.16 -11.67
N LEU A 56 9.13 -5.48 -11.79
CA LEU A 56 8.01 -6.41 -11.69
C LEU A 56 7.30 -6.31 -10.33
N SER A 57 8.05 -6.18 -9.23
CA SER A 57 7.48 -6.02 -7.89
C SER A 57 6.83 -4.64 -7.67
N MET A 58 7.32 -3.60 -8.35
CA MET A 58 6.76 -2.24 -8.30
C MET A 58 5.47 -2.09 -9.13
N LEU A 59 5.28 -2.86 -10.20
CA LEU A 59 4.12 -2.73 -11.10
C LEU A 59 2.76 -2.86 -10.39
N PRO A 60 2.51 -3.87 -9.53
CA PRO A 60 1.27 -3.97 -8.77
C PRO A 60 1.03 -2.75 -7.87
N LEU A 61 2.09 -2.26 -7.21
CA LEU A 61 2.02 -1.09 -6.34
C LEU A 61 1.67 0.17 -7.14
N VAL A 62 2.37 0.44 -8.24
CA VAL A 62 2.14 1.63 -9.08
C VAL A 62 0.75 1.60 -9.69
N TRP A 63 0.31 0.43 -10.15
CA TRP A 63 -1.05 0.25 -10.67
C TRP A 63 -2.10 0.55 -9.60
N TRP A 64 -1.97 -0.07 -8.43
CA TRP A 64 -2.92 0.12 -7.33
C TRP A 64 -2.89 1.56 -6.81
N ALA A 65 -1.71 2.15 -6.64
CA ALA A 65 -1.52 3.53 -6.21
C ALA A 65 -2.21 4.55 -7.15
N ASN A 66 -1.99 4.41 -8.46
CA ASN A 66 -2.60 5.29 -9.45
C ASN A 66 -4.13 5.14 -9.45
N SER A 67 -4.63 3.91 -9.31
CA SER A 67 -6.07 3.66 -9.18
C SER A 67 -6.64 4.18 -7.85
N LEU A 68 -5.88 4.14 -6.76
CA LEU A 68 -6.28 4.63 -5.44
C LEU A 68 -6.43 6.15 -5.42
N VAL A 69 -5.44 6.88 -5.96
CA VAL A 69 -5.45 8.35 -6.06
C VAL A 69 -6.60 8.85 -6.94
N ARG A 70 -6.98 8.07 -7.96
CA ARG A 70 -8.11 8.37 -8.83
C ARG A 70 -9.46 7.95 -8.23
N PHE A 71 -9.43 7.24 -7.09
CA PHE A 71 -10.55 6.53 -6.49
C PHE A 71 -11.28 5.65 -7.49
N GLU A 72 -10.53 4.89 -8.29
CA GLU A 72 -11.15 4.01 -9.26
C GLU A 72 -11.98 2.92 -8.55
N PRO A 73 -13.17 2.60 -9.06
CA PRO A 73 -14.10 1.65 -8.46
C PRO A 73 -13.55 0.21 -8.37
N ARG A 74 -12.40 -0.08 -8.99
CA ARG A 74 -11.68 -1.35 -8.90
C ARG A 74 -10.67 -1.40 -7.75
N ALA A 75 -10.11 -0.27 -7.34
CA ALA A 75 -9.10 -0.21 -6.28
C ALA A 75 -9.71 -0.12 -4.88
N VAL A 76 -10.83 0.60 -4.75
CA VAL A 76 -11.52 0.80 -3.47
C VAL A 76 -11.98 -0.53 -2.82
N PRO A 77 -12.58 -1.51 -3.54
CA PRO A 77 -12.95 -2.78 -2.93
C PRO A 77 -11.74 -3.61 -2.48
N CYS A 78 -10.60 -3.44 -3.15
CA CYS A 78 -9.37 -4.17 -2.86
C CYS A 78 -8.53 -3.53 -1.75
N TRP A 79 -8.98 -2.43 -1.15
CA TRP A 79 -8.20 -1.62 -0.20
C TRP A 79 -7.74 -2.42 1.02
N CYS A 80 -8.65 -3.11 1.70
CA CYS A 80 -8.28 -3.93 2.86
C CYS A 80 -7.38 -5.11 2.47
N SER A 81 -7.66 -5.76 1.33
CA SER A 81 -6.89 -6.91 0.86
C SER A 81 -5.46 -6.53 0.49
N THR A 82 -5.28 -5.37 -0.13
CA THR A 82 -3.95 -4.85 -0.50
C THR A 82 -3.15 -4.44 0.71
N LEU A 83 -3.74 -3.73 1.69
CA LEU A 83 -3.08 -3.46 2.97
C LEU A 83 -2.71 -4.74 3.73
N ALA A 84 -3.56 -5.76 3.70
CA ALA A 84 -3.23 -7.05 4.30
C ALA A 84 -2.03 -7.69 3.61
N LEU A 85 -1.99 -7.69 2.27
CA LEU A 85 -0.85 -8.19 1.49
C LEU A 85 0.43 -7.41 1.79
N ASP A 86 0.36 -6.08 1.94
CA ASP A 86 1.50 -5.24 2.32
C ASP A 86 2.06 -5.64 3.69
N CYS A 87 1.17 -5.83 4.68
CA CYS A 87 1.56 -6.31 6.01
C CYS A 87 2.19 -7.71 5.96
N PHE A 88 1.60 -8.64 5.19
CA PHE A 88 2.18 -9.99 5.00
C PHE A 88 3.53 -9.95 4.31
N GLY A 89 3.68 -9.13 3.27
CA GLY A 89 4.93 -8.96 2.53
C GLY A 89 6.05 -8.38 3.41
N ALA A 90 5.73 -7.32 4.16
CA ALA A 90 6.67 -6.72 5.10
C ALA A 90 7.04 -7.69 6.25
N GLY A 91 6.06 -8.44 6.77
CA GLY A 91 6.29 -9.45 7.80
C GLY A 91 7.15 -10.62 7.31
N ALA A 92 6.92 -11.10 6.09
CA ALA A 92 7.75 -12.11 5.45
C ALA A 92 9.18 -11.60 5.22
N GLY A 93 9.35 -10.34 4.84
CA GLY A 93 10.66 -9.71 4.71
C GLY A 93 11.43 -9.65 6.03
N LEU A 94 10.75 -9.24 7.11
CA LEU A 94 11.34 -9.25 8.45
C LEU A 94 11.71 -10.67 8.90
N ALA A 95 10.83 -11.66 8.68
CA ALA A 95 11.11 -13.05 9.02
C ALA A 95 12.31 -13.61 8.25
N ALA A 96 12.46 -13.25 6.97
CA ALA A 96 13.61 -13.65 6.16
C ALA A 96 14.92 -13.01 6.66
N ALA A 97 14.90 -11.73 7.04
CA ALA A 97 16.05 -11.05 7.62
C ALA A 97 16.48 -11.66 8.96
N LEU A 98 15.51 -11.96 9.83
CA LEU A 98 15.76 -12.66 11.10
C LEU A 98 16.34 -14.06 10.87
N TRP A 99 15.83 -14.79 9.88
CA TRP A 99 16.32 -16.12 9.52
C TRP A 99 17.76 -16.10 8.98
N ARG A 100 18.11 -15.08 8.19
CA ARG A 100 19.46 -14.92 7.63
C ARG A 100 20.49 -14.36 8.62
N ALA A 101 20.06 -14.01 9.85
CA ALA A 101 20.89 -13.33 10.83
C ALA A 101 21.56 -12.05 10.28
N GLU A 102 20.89 -11.39 9.34
CA GLU A 102 21.30 -10.10 8.79
C GLU A 102 20.85 -8.95 9.71
N ASP A 103 21.32 -7.73 9.43
CA ASP A 103 20.85 -6.53 10.12
C ASP A 103 19.33 -6.35 9.93
N TRP A 104 18.56 -6.76 10.94
CA TRP A 104 17.10 -6.74 10.93
C TRP A 104 16.49 -5.37 11.25
N SER A 105 17.32 -4.37 11.56
CA SER A 105 16.89 -3.02 11.94
C SER A 105 16.08 -2.32 10.84
N LEU A 106 16.55 -2.37 9.59
CA LEU A 106 15.87 -1.78 8.44
C LEU A 106 14.56 -2.51 8.08
N PRO A 107 14.53 -3.87 7.97
CA PRO A 107 13.28 -4.62 7.82
C PRO A 107 12.28 -4.41 8.95
N ALA A 108 12.73 -4.32 10.19
CA ALA A 108 11.87 -4.08 11.35
C ALA A 108 11.25 -2.68 11.31
N LEU A 109 12.03 -1.67 10.93
CA LEU A 109 11.52 -0.31 10.72
C LEU A 109 10.53 -0.26 9.56
N GLY A 110 10.83 -0.93 8.44
CA GLY A 110 9.90 -1.08 7.31
C GLY A 110 8.58 -1.70 7.72
N PHE A 111 8.63 -2.82 8.45
CA PHE A 111 7.46 -3.49 8.99
C PHE A 111 6.64 -2.61 9.95
N ALA A 112 7.31 -1.94 10.90
CA ALA A 112 6.64 -1.06 11.84
C ALA A 112 5.93 0.11 11.13
N VAL A 113 6.58 0.72 10.14
CA VAL A 113 5.99 1.78 9.32
C VAL A 113 4.81 1.26 8.53
N THR A 114 4.93 0.11 7.85
CA THR A 114 3.81 -0.53 7.13
C THR A 114 2.64 -0.78 8.06
N LEU A 115 2.86 -1.33 9.25
CA LEU A 115 1.78 -1.68 10.17
C LEU A 115 1.10 -0.43 10.77
N ALA A 116 1.88 0.57 11.15
CA ALA A 116 1.36 1.84 11.66
C ALA A 116 0.56 2.60 10.57
N SER A 117 1.09 2.67 9.35
CA SER A 117 0.43 3.37 8.23
C SER A 117 -0.80 2.62 7.72
N ALA A 118 -0.76 1.28 7.64
CA ALA A 118 -1.93 0.46 7.30
C ALA A 118 -3.03 0.59 8.38
N GLY A 119 -2.66 0.53 9.66
CA GLY A 119 -3.59 0.73 10.77
C GLY A 119 -4.23 2.12 10.74
N ALA A 120 -3.41 3.16 10.59
CA ALA A 120 -3.91 4.54 10.48
C ALA A 120 -4.78 4.73 9.23
N SER A 121 -4.41 4.12 8.10
CA SER A 121 -5.22 4.13 6.87
C SER A 121 -6.58 3.51 7.12
N LEU A 122 -6.67 2.36 7.79
CA LEU A 122 -7.94 1.70 8.12
C LEU A 122 -8.81 2.52 9.09
N VAL A 123 -8.20 3.15 10.10
CA VAL A 123 -8.93 4.01 11.05
C VAL A 123 -9.55 5.20 10.32
N VAL A 124 -8.75 5.93 9.53
CA VAL A 124 -9.25 7.08 8.77
C VAL A 124 -10.22 6.64 7.67
N HIS A 125 -9.99 5.48 7.05
CA HIS A 125 -10.86 4.93 6.02
C HIS A 125 -12.26 4.62 6.57
N ARG A 126 -12.38 4.08 7.80
CA ARG A 126 -13.68 3.79 8.42
C ARG A 126 -14.59 5.02 8.51
N ASP A 127 -14.01 6.19 8.75
CA ASP A 127 -14.74 7.45 8.84
C ASP A 127 -14.91 8.19 7.49
N SER A 128 -14.26 7.69 6.44
CA SER A 128 -14.23 8.33 5.12
C SER A 128 -15.53 8.13 4.33
N LEU A 129 -15.81 9.05 3.40
CA LEU A 129 -16.92 8.92 2.46
C LEU A 129 -16.79 7.65 1.60
N VAL A 130 -15.56 7.24 1.28
CA VAL A 130 -15.27 6.01 0.52
C VAL A 130 -15.82 4.76 1.22
N ALA A 131 -15.68 4.65 2.54
CA ALA A 131 -16.20 3.48 3.28
C ALA A 131 -17.73 3.52 3.44
N ARG A 132 -18.31 4.72 3.58
CA ARG A 132 -19.75 4.90 3.79
C ARG A 132 -20.55 4.68 2.51
N GLU A 133 -20.07 5.23 1.40
CA GLU A 133 -20.80 5.31 0.13
C GLU A 133 -20.17 4.47 -0.99
N GLY A 134 -19.19 3.62 -0.66
CA GLY A 134 -18.29 2.94 -1.59
C GLY A 134 -18.92 2.41 -2.90
N PRO A 135 -18.12 2.18 -3.95
CA PRO A 135 -18.55 2.07 -5.34
C PRO A 135 -19.61 1.00 -5.70
N ALA A 136 -19.93 0.10 -4.76
CA ALA A 136 -20.88 -0.99 -4.91
C ALA A 136 -22.14 -0.87 -4.03
N ARG A 137 -22.28 0.19 -3.22
CA ARG A 137 -23.51 0.58 -2.52
C ARG A 137 -24.26 1.64 -3.33
#